data_AF-A0A9D1MKH0-F1
#
_entry.id   AF-A0A9D1MKH0-F1
#
_cell.length_a   1.000
_cell.length_b   1.000
_cell.length_c   1.000
_cell.angle_alpha   90.00
_cell.angle_beta   90.00
_cell.angle_gamma   90.00
#
_symmetry.space_group_name_H-M   'P 1'
#
loop_
_entity.id
_entity.type
_entity.pdbx_description
1 polymer ?
#
loop_
_entity_poly.entity_id
_entity_poly.type
_entity_poly.pdbx_seq_one_letter_code
_entity_poly.pdbx_strand_id
1 'polypeptide(L)'
;MENVGTLQSYRKGVRILDATLRDGGLVNNFHFKDDFVKALYKANIAAGVDIMEFGYKVSRKLFDGSKFGKWKFCDEKDIRAIVGENKSGMLISVMSDVGRVDLKEEVIPKSESAIDMYRIATYVNQIPSAIEMIEYCAAKGYKTSCNVMAISKTQESSLRSALELIGQSPADVMVIVDSYGALYPEQIRPICDMYMEVAAKYGKQVGIHAHNNQQLAFANTIEACARGVNYLDSTVRGMGRGAGNCFTEALLGFLKNPKYKMEPVLKFIREYMNPLAKEVTWGYDTAYLLTGLYNVHPYAAIDFIKAGREDYEQFIQEIMGVD
;
A
#
# COMPACT_ATOMS: atom_id res chain seq x y z
N MET A 1 -16.27 10.47 -19.67
CA MET A 1 -16.34 11.10 -18.34
C MET A 1 -17.60 10.66 -17.59
N GLU A 2 -17.76 9.36 -17.30
CA GLU A 2 -18.96 8.82 -16.60
C GLU A 2 -18.63 8.18 -15.22
N ASN A 3 -17.38 8.29 -14.75
CA ASN A 3 -16.90 7.54 -13.59
C ASN A 3 -16.76 8.38 -12.30
N VAL A 4 -17.41 9.54 -12.17
CA VAL A 4 -17.39 10.31 -10.91
C VAL A 4 -18.71 10.07 -10.17
N GLY A 5 -18.62 9.47 -8.99
CA GLY A 5 -19.77 9.18 -8.13
C GLY A 5 -19.63 9.89 -6.79
N THR A 6 -20.74 10.08 -6.08
CA THR A 6 -20.73 10.59 -4.71
C THR A 6 -20.34 9.49 -3.71
N LEU A 7 -20.00 9.88 -2.48
CA LEU A 7 -19.80 8.96 -1.34
C LEU A 7 -21.00 8.04 -1.05
N GLN A 8 -22.19 8.39 -1.54
CA GLN A 8 -23.42 7.61 -1.35
C GLN A 8 -23.76 6.72 -2.56
N SER A 9 -23.01 6.86 -3.66
CA SER A 9 -23.28 6.15 -4.91
C SER A 9 -22.41 4.91 -5.08
N TYR A 10 -22.81 4.03 -6.00
CA TYR A 10 -22.03 2.86 -6.41
C TYR A 10 -21.21 3.16 -7.67
N ARG A 11 -19.90 2.86 -7.63
CA ARG A 11 -18.98 2.93 -8.77
C ARG A 11 -18.42 1.54 -9.08
N LYS A 12 -18.81 0.96 -10.23
CA LYS A 12 -18.37 -0.39 -10.67
C LYS A 12 -16.87 -0.51 -10.90
N GLY A 13 -16.18 0.61 -11.15
CA GLY A 13 -14.73 0.66 -11.37
C GLY A 13 -13.88 0.52 -10.10
N VAL A 14 -14.46 0.70 -8.91
CA VAL A 14 -13.70 0.64 -7.65
C VAL A 14 -13.19 -0.77 -7.39
N ARG A 15 -11.94 -0.87 -6.95
CA ARG A 15 -11.20 -2.07 -6.60
C ARG A 15 -10.57 -1.87 -5.21
N ILE A 16 -10.70 -2.86 -4.34
CA ILE A 16 -10.01 -2.88 -3.05
C ILE A 16 -8.73 -3.70 -3.19
N LEU A 17 -7.61 -3.14 -2.73
CA LEU A 17 -6.35 -3.84 -2.55
C LEU A 17 -6.09 -4.01 -1.05
N ASP A 18 -5.95 -5.25 -0.60
CA ASP A 18 -5.51 -5.57 0.75
C ASP A 18 -3.98 -5.68 0.81
N ALA A 19 -3.35 -4.81 1.61
CA ALA A 19 -1.91 -4.77 1.82
C ALA A 19 -1.49 -5.27 3.21
N THR A 20 -2.36 -6.01 3.90
CA THR A 20 -2.14 -6.45 5.30
C THR A 20 -0.82 -7.18 5.45
N LEU A 21 -0.49 -8.08 4.51
CA LEU A 21 0.75 -8.85 4.59
C LEU A 21 1.99 -8.02 4.24
N ARG A 22 1.89 -7.16 3.23
CA ARG A 22 3.01 -6.32 2.77
C ARG A 22 3.34 -5.19 3.73
N ASP A 23 2.38 -4.33 4.03
CA ASP A 23 2.64 -3.17 4.88
C ASP A 23 2.68 -3.56 6.36
N GLY A 24 1.83 -4.51 6.78
CA GLY A 24 1.91 -5.10 8.12
C GLY A 24 3.22 -5.86 8.36
N GLY A 25 3.87 -6.37 7.32
CA GLY A 25 5.19 -6.98 7.42
C GLY A 25 6.29 -6.05 7.93
N LEU A 26 6.11 -4.73 7.79
CA LEU A 26 7.00 -3.73 8.36
C LEU A 26 6.91 -3.66 9.90
N VAL A 27 5.83 -4.20 10.49
CA VAL A 27 5.61 -4.23 11.95
C VAL A 27 6.24 -5.46 12.58
N ASN A 28 6.17 -6.62 11.91
CA ASN A 28 6.62 -7.91 12.46
C ASN A 28 7.80 -8.55 11.72
N ASN A 29 8.55 -7.76 10.94
CA ASN A 29 9.63 -8.23 10.07
C ASN A 29 9.21 -9.39 9.15
N PHE A 30 7.97 -9.35 8.65
CA PHE A 30 7.40 -10.34 7.73
C PHE A 30 7.27 -11.75 8.32
N HIS A 31 7.29 -11.94 9.65
CA HIS A 31 7.14 -13.25 10.30
C HIS A 31 5.68 -13.69 10.48
N PHE A 32 4.88 -13.60 9.41
CA PHE A 32 3.53 -14.19 9.41
C PHE A 32 3.59 -15.69 9.15
N LYS A 33 2.83 -16.46 9.92
CA LYS A 33 2.69 -17.90 9.73
C LYS A 33 1.83 -18.22 8.49
N ASP A 34 2.08 -19.36 7.87
CA ASP A 34 1.36 -19.78 6.65
C ASP A 34 -0.15 -19.92 6.86
N ASP A 35 -0.59 -20.33 8.06
CA ASP A 35 -2.01 -20.42 8.42
C ASP A 35 -2.69 -19.04 8.46
N PHE A 36 -2.03 -18.03 9.01
CA PHE A 36 -2.48 -16.63 8.99
C PHE A 36 -2.62 -16.14 7.54
N VAL A 37 -1.58 -16.34 6.71
CA VAL A 37 -1.59 -15.88 5.32
C VAL A 37 -2.68 -16.59 4.50
N LYS A 38 -2.85 -17.89 4.70
CA LYS A 38 -3.92 -18.67 4.05
C LYS A 38 -5.31 -18.26 4.51
N ALA A 39 -5.47 -17.92 5.79
CA ALA A 39 -6.73 -17.42 6.33
C ALA A 39 -7.07 -16.04 5.76
N LEU A 40 -6.09 -15.13 5.68
CA LEU A 40 -6.24 -13.82 5.05
C LEU A 40 -6.63 -13.93 3.58
N TYR A 41 -5.92 -14.77 2.80
CA TYR A 41 -6.24 -15.04 1.40
C TYR A 41 -7.69 -15.51 1.19
N LYS A 42 -8.14 -16.46 2.01
CA LYS A 42 -9.53 -16.95 1.97
C LYS A 42 -10.54 -15.89 2.39
N ALA A 43 -10.24 -15.11 3.42
CA ALA A 43 -11.10 -14.03 3.89
C ALA A 43 -11.27 -12.95 2.82
N ASN A 44 -10.18 -12.53 2.17
CA ASN A 44 -10.19 -11.56 1.09
C ASN A 44 -11.03 -12.02 -0.11
N ILE A 45 -10.89 -13.28 -0.55
CA ILE A 45 -11.75 -13.85 -1.60
C ILE A 45 -13.22 -13.79 -1.19
N ALA A 46 -13.56 -14.27 0.01
CA ALA A 46 -14.93 -14.31 0.49
C ALA A 46 -15.53 -12.90 0.70
N ALA A 47 -14.69 -11.92 1.02
CA ALA A 47 -15.04 -10.51 1.19
C ALA A 47 -15.15 -9.76 -0.15
N GLY A 48 -14.75 -10.37 -1.26
CA GLY A 48 -14.78 -9.76 -2.59
C GLY A 48 -13.64 -8.78 -2.87
N VAL A 49 -12.57 -8.78 -2.06
CA VAL A 49 -11.35 -8.00 -2.30
C VAL A 49 -10.77 -8.34 -3.67
N ASP A 50 -10.29 -7.33 -4.40
CA ASP A 50 -9.86 -7.49 -5.80
C ASP A 50 -8.39 -7.87 -5.93
N ILE A 51 -7.56 -7.41 -5.01
CA ILE A 51 -6.11 -7.63 -5.04
C ILE A 51 -5.63 -7.89 -3.62
N MET A 52 -4.80 -8.92 -3.43
CA MET A 52 -4.08 -9.15 -2.18
C MET A 52 -2.58 -9.02 -2.41
N GLU A 53 -1.94 -8.14 -1.66
CA GLU A 53 -0.52 -7.91 -1.72
C GLU A 53 0.23 -8.74 -0.67
N PHE A 54 1.02 -9.70 -1.13
CA PHE A 54 1.65 -10.69 -0.25
C PHE A 54 2.88 -10.17 0.49
N GLY A 55 3.57 -9.15 -0.03
CA GLY A 55 4.84 -8.78 0.57
C GLY A 55 5.73 -8.03 -0.38
N TYR A 56 7.02 -8.09 -0.08
CA TYR A 56 8.03 -7.55 -0.98
C TYR A 56 8.63 -8.64 -1.87
N LYS A 57 9.11 -8.22 -3.04
CA LYS A 57 10.03 -8.96 -3.88
C LYS A 57 11.35 -8.20 -3.91
N VAL A 58 12.30 -8.61 -3.07
CA VAL A 58 13.63 -7.98 -2.92
C VAL A 58 14.74 -8.97 -3.18
N SER A 59 15.92 -8.46 -3.55
CA SER A 59 17.11 -9.30 -3.73
C SER A 59 17.66 -9.80 -2.39
N ARG A 60 17.94 -11.10 -2.30
CA ARG A 60 18.65 -11.71 -1.17
C ARG A 60 20.10 -11.23 -1.03
N LYS A 61 20.66 -10.57 -2.05
CA LYS A 61 21.99 -9.94 -1.97
C LYS A 61 21.98 -8.67 -1.11
N LEU A 62 20.82 -8.02 -1.00
CA LEU A 62 20.64 -6.75 -0.29
C LEU A 62 20.02 -6.94 1.10
N PHE A 63 19.30 -8.04 1.32
CA PHE A 63 18.58 -8.32 2.55
C PHE A 63 18.98 -9.66 3.14
N ASP A 64 19.45 -9.64 4.38
CA ASP A 64 19.77 -10.84 5.15
C ASP A 64 18.49 -11.65 5.45
N GLY A 65 18.39 -12.82 4.83
CA GLY A 65 17.24 -13.72 4.96
C GLY A 65 17.03 -14.27 6.37
N SER A 66 18.00 -14.15 7.28
CA SER A 66 17.84 -14.55 8.68
C SER A 66 17.06 -13.54 9.52
N LYS A 67 16.97 -12.28 9.07
CA LYS A 67 16.34 -11.17 9.81
C LYS A 67 14.87 -10.94 9.45
N PHE A 68 14.38 -11.62 8.43
CA PHE A 68 13.03 -11.41 7.92
C PHE A 68 12.33 -12.74 7.64
N GLY A 69 11.02 -12.77 7.81
CA GLY A 69 10.21 -13.88 7.33
C GLY A 69 10.13 -13.92 5.81
N LYS A 70 9.69 -15.08 5.29
CA LYS A 70 9.71 -15.38 3.84
C LYS A 70 8.87 -14.42 2.98
N TRP A 71 7.87 -13.75 3.54
CA TRP A 71 7.05 -12.76 2.85
C TRP A 71 7.79 -11.44 2.55
N LYS A 72 9.02 -11.26 3.06
CA LYS A 72 9.91 -10.20 2.59
C LYS A 72 10.45 -10.45 1.18
N PHE A 73 10.50 -11.72 0.77
CA PHE A 73 11.08 -12.16 -0.50
C PHE A 73 10.03 -12.67 -1.47
N CYS A 74 8.91 -13.22 -0.98
CA CYS A 74 7.80 -13.70 -1.80
C CYS A 74 8.29 -14.65 -2.90
N ASP A 75 8.96 -15.72 -2.48
CA ASP A 75 9.38 -16.78 -3.39
C ASP A 75 8.13 -17.48 -3.96
N GLU A 76 8.17 -17.83 -5.24
CA GLU A 76 7.05 -18.44 -5.97
C GLU A 76 6.49 -19.69 -5.26
N LYS A 77 7.38 -20.53 -4.72
CA LYS A 77 7.00 -21.74 -3.97
C LYS A 77 6.14 -21.42 -2.74
N ASP A 78 6.44 -20.32 -2.06
CA ASP A 78 5.77 -19.92 -0.82
C ASP A 78 4.40 -19.32 -1.12
N ILE A 79 4.29 -18.51 -2.19
CA ILE A 79 2.99 -18.02 -2.67
C ILE A 79 2.12 -19.20 -3.10
N ARG A 80 2.64 -20.13 -3.91
CA ARG A 80 1.90 -21.33 -4.37
C ARG A 80 1.46 -22.23 -3.22
N ALA A 81 2.25 -22.36 -2.16
CA ALA A 81 1.85 -23.14 -0.98
C ALA A 81 0.58 -22.57 -0.31
N ILE A 82 0.32 -21.27 -0.45
CA ILE A 82 -0.89 -20.61 0.05
C ILE A 82 -2.03 -20.69 -0.96
N VAL A 83 -1.79 -20.24 -2.19
CA VAL A 83 -2.87 -19.95 -3.17
C VAL A 83 -3.09 -21.09 -4.18
N GLY A 84 -2.19 -22.06 -4.25
CA GLY A 84 -2.16 -23.06 -5.33
C GLY A 84 -2.02 -22.37 -6.69
N GLU A 85 -2.90 -22.73 -7.62
CA GLU A 85 -3.01 -22.08 -8.94
C GLU A 85 -3.88 -20.81 -8.93
N ASN A 86 -4.30 -20.33 -7.76
CA ASN A 86 -5.23 -19.20 -7.58
C ASN A 86 -6.42 -19.22 -8.56
N LYS A 87 -7.35 -20.15 -8.35
CA LYS A 87 -8.57 -20.27 -9.19
C LYS A 87 -9.62 -19.17 -8.94
N SER A 88 -9.25 -18.11 -8.22
CA SER A 88 -10.15 -17.00 -7.87
C SER A 88 -9.99 -15.83 -8.84
N GLY A 89 -10.92 -14.87 -8.80
CA GLY A 89 -10.78 -13.62 -9.55
C GLY A 89 -9.93 -12.55 -8.85
N MET A 90 -9.40 -12.84 -7.66
CA MET A 90 -8.56 -11.90 -6.91
C MET A 90 -7.12 -11.99 -7.39
N LEU A 91 -6.52 -10.85 -7.75
CA LEU A 91 -5.14 -10.79 -8.20
C LEU A 91 -4.17 -10.91 -7.02
N ILE A 92 -3.03 -11.55 -7.26
CA ILE A 92 -1.90 -11.59 -6.33
C ILE A 92 -0.90 -10.51 -6.72
N SER A 93 -0.54 -9.63 -5.78
CA SER A 93 0.49 -8.63 -6.03
C SER A 93 1.66 -8.72 -5.06
N VAL A 94 2.80 -8.16 -5.48
CA VAL A 94 3.97 -7.92 -4.63
C VAL A 94 4.48 -6.51 -4.85
N MET A 95 5.19 -5.96 -3.86
CA MET A 95 5.85 -4.67 -3.97
C MET A 95 7.36 -4.83 -4.21
N SER A 96 7.92 -3.98 -5.06
CA SER A 96 9.37 -3.85 -5.23
C SER A 96 9.76 -2.38 -5.20
N ASP A 97 10.65 -2.01 -4.29
CA ASP A 97 11.20 -0.67 -4.26
C ASP A 97 12.32 -0.54 -5.30
N VAL A 98 12.40 0.63 -5.92
CA VAL A 98 13.52 0.96 -6.82
C VAL A 98 14.86 0.78 -6.10
N GLY A 99 15.77 0.03 -6.74
CA GLY A 99 17.10 -0.27 -6.21
C GLY A 99 17.17 -1.39 -5.17
N ARG A 100 16.07 -2.09 -4.89
CA ARG A 100 16.04 -3.18 -3.88
C ARG A 100 15.80 -4.58 -4.43
N VAL A 101 15.68 -4.72 -5.75
CA VAL A 101 15.40 -5.98 -6.43
C VAL A 101 16.38 -6.19 -7.58
N ASP A 102 16.81 -7.44 -7.78
CA ASP A 102 17.53 -7.87 -8.97
C ASP A 102 16.49 -8.44 -9.94
N LEU A 103 15.99 -7.62 -10.86
CA LEU A 103 14.87 -8.00 -11.73
C LEU A 103 15.16 -9.26 -12.55
N LYS A 104 16.41 -9.47 -12.97
CA LYS A 104 16.77 -10.60 -13.82
C LYS A 104 16.74 -11.92 -13.07
N GLU A 105 17.10 -11.90 -11.79
CA GLU A 105 17.08 -13.08 -10.93
C GLU A 105 15.69 -13.32 -10.32
N GLU A 106 14.97 -12.25 -9.97
CA GLU A 106 13.76 -12.33 -9.15
C GLU A 106 12.46 -12.32 -9.96
N VAL A 107 12.47 -11.89 -11.24
CA VAL A 107 11.25 -11.74 -12.06
C VAL A 107 11.27 -12.72 -13.24
N ILE A 108 10.53 -13.81 -13.07
CA ILE A 108 10.30 -14.84 -14.11
C ILE A 108 9.16 -14.43 -15.05
N PRO A 109 8.93 -15.10 -16.20
CA PRO A 109 7.77 -14.83 -17.05
C PRO A 109 6.44 -15.01 -16.31
N LYS A 110 5.44 -14.15 -16.57
CA LYS A 110 4.12 -14.21 -15.91
C LYS A 110 3.41 -15.55 -16.10
N SER A 111 3.60 -16.21 -17.25
CA SER A 111 3.04 -17.55 -17.53
C SER A 111 3.51 -18.63 -16.56
N GLU A 112 4.62 -18.38 -15.85
CA GLU A 112 5.25 -19.29 -14.90
C GLU A 112 5.15 -18.77 -13.46
N SER A 113 4.35 -17.74 -13.20
CA SER A 113 4.28 -17.06 -11.89
C SER A 113 2.87 -17.05 -11.31
N ALA A 114 2.79 -17.26 -9.99
CA ALA A 114 1.57 -17.05 -9.22
C ALA A 114 1.26 -15.56 -8.96
N ILE A 115 2.21 -14.65 -9.22
CA ILE A 115 2.06 -13.20 -9.06
C ILE A 115 1.40 -12.64 -10.31
N ASP A 116 0.39 -11.79 -10.16
CA ASP A 116 -0.30 -11.12 -11.26
C ASP A 116 0.18 -9.68 -11.50
N MET A 117 0.65 -9.03 -10.43
CA MET A 117 0.97 -7.61 -10.45
C MET A 117 2.21 -7.26 -9.63
N TYR A 118 3.09 -6.46 -10.22
CA TYR A 118 4.22 -5.82 -9.54
C TYR A 118 3.90 -4.36 -9.23
N ARG A 119 3.99 -3.98 -7.96
CA ARG A 119 3.80 -2.61 -7.49
C ARG A 119 5.16 -1.98 -7.25
N ILE A 120 5.55 -1.03 -8.11
CA ILE A 120 6.87 -0.43 -8.08
C ILE A 120 6.83 0.83 -7.22
N ALA A 121 7.48 0.79 -6.06
CA ALA A 121 7.55 1.94 -5.14
C ALA A 121 8.80 2.78 -5.43
N THR A 122 8.61 4.09 -5.55
CA THR A 122 9.66 5.02 -5.97
C THR A 122 9.50 6.39 -5.33
N TYR A 123 10.60 7.14 -5.22
CA TYR A 123 10.57 8.59 -5.02
C TYR A 123 10.60 9.30 -6.38
N VAL A 124 10.21 10.58 -6.41
CA VAL A 124 10.15 11.38 -7.66
C VAL A 124 11.50 11.51 -8.36
N ASN A 125 12.61 11.56 -7.61
CA ASN A 125 13.96 11.61 -8.19
C ASN A 125 14.42 10.27 -8.80
N GLN A 126 13.67 9.18 -8.62
CA GLN A 126 14.00 7.83 -9.10
C GLN A 126 13.08 7.34 -10.23
N ILE A 127 12.23 8.22 -10.76
CA ILE A 127 11.22 7.89 -11.79
C ILE A 127 11.81 7.20 -13.02
N PRO A 128 12.98 7.63 -13.59
CA PRO A 128 13.57 6.90 -14.71
C PRO A 128 13.83 5.43 -14.42
N SER A 129 14.42 5.11 -13.26
CA SER A 129 14.66 3.73 -12.84
C SER A 129 13.37 2.97 -12.53
N ALA A 130 12.34 3.66 -12.01
CA ALA A 130 11.02 3.05 -11.83
C ALA A 130 10.40 2.65 -13.17
N ILE A 131 10.53 3.49 -14.20
CA ILE A 131 10.03 3.21 -15.55
C ILE A 131 10.75 2.00 -16.15
N GLU A 132 12.08 1.91 -16.02
CA GLU A 132 12.83 0.72 -16.47
C GLU A 132 12.33 -0.58 -15.80
N MET A 133 12.04 -0.53 -14.49
CA MET A 133 11.46 -1.67 -13.76
C MET A 133 10.05 -2.03 -14.24
N ILE A 134 9.22 -1.01 -14.50
CA ILE A 134 7.85 -1.16 -15.01
C ILE A 134 7.88 -1.80 -16.40
N GLU A 135 8.72 -1.29 -17.30
CA GLU A 135 8.91 -1.83 -18.65
C GLU A 135 9.38 -3.28 -18.62
N TYR A 136 10.33 -3.61 -17.74
CA TYR A 136 10.81 -4.97 -17.57
C TYR A 136 9.69 -5.93 -17.12
N CYS A 137 8.91 -5.55 -16.11
CA CYS A 137 7.81 -6.37 -15.60
C CYS A 137 6.68 -6.49 -16.64
N ALA A 138 6.32 -5.40 -17.31
CA ALA A 138 5.31 -5.40 -18.36
C ALA A 138 5.71 -6.29 -19.55
N ALA A 139 6.97 -6.25 -19.98
CA ALA A 139 7.51 -7.11 -21.04
C ALA A 139 7.48 -8.61 -20.67
N LYS A 140 7.48 -8.94 -19.37
CA LYS A 140 7.28 -10.31 -18.86
C LYS A 140 5.81 -10.72 -18.73
N GLY A 141 4.87 -9.80 -19.00
CA GLY A 141 3.44 -10.04 -19.00
C GLY A 141 2.70 -9.66 -17.71
N TYR A 142 3.36 -8.98 -16.77
CA TYR A 142 2.71 -8.58 -15.51
C TYR A 142 1.92 -7.30 -15.66
N LYS A 143 0.88 -7.16 -14.83
CA LYS A 143 0.32 -5.84 -14.49
C LYS A 143 1.32 -5.06 -13.66
N THR A 144 1.31 -3.74 -13.77
CA THR A 144 2.25 -2.88 -13.06
C THR A 144 1.57 -1.64 -12.49
N SER A 145 2.01 -1.22 -11.30
CA SER A 145 1.73 0.13 -10.79
C SER A 145 3.01 0.88 -10.47
N CYS A 146 2.90 2.22 -10.51
CA CYS A 146 3.92 3.11 -9.97
C CYS A 146 3.36 3.80 -8.72
N ASN A 147 3.96 3.50 -7.57
CA ASN A 147 3.62 4.02 -6.26
C ASN A 147 4.61 5.14 -5.89
N VAL A 148 4.20 6.39 -6.06
CA VAL A 148 5.06 7.56 -5.83
C VAL A 148 4.99 7.95 -4.35
N MET A 149 6.08 7.73 -3.63
CA MET A 149 6.19 7.96 -2.19
C MET A 149 6.51 9.41 -1.83
N ALA A 150 6.21 9.79 -0.59
CA ALA A 150 6.53 11.07 0.03
C ALA A 150 6.11 12.30 -0.81
N ILE A 151 4.93 12.23 -1.43
CA ILE A 151 4.39 13.32 -2.24
C ILE A 151 4.14 14.59 -1.42
N SER A 152 3.93 14.47 -0.10
CA SER A 152 3.81 15.60 0.84
C SER A 152 5.08 16.44 0.98
N LYS A 153 6.23 15.94 0.51
CA LYS A 153 7.53 16.65 0.47
C LYS A 153 7.95 17.02 -0.94
N THR A 154 7.11 16.76 -1.93
CA THR A 154 7.43 16.95 -3.33
C THR A 154 6.78 18.22 -3.85
N GLN A 155 7.51 19.03 -4.62
CA GLN A 155 6.92 20.17 -5.31
C GLN A 155 5.92 19.69 -6.37
N GLU A 156 4.79 20.41 -6.48
CA GLU A 156 3.70 20.07 -7.40
C GLU A 156 4.18 19.90 -8.85
N SER A 157 5.05 20.80 -9.33
CA SER A 157 5.61 20.77 -10.68
C SER A 157 6.48 19.53 -10.92
N SER A 158 7.30 19.14 -9.94
CA SER A 158 8.10 17.91 -10.02
C SER A 158 7.23 16.67 -10.04
N LEU A 159 6.17 16.64 -9.23
CA LEU A 159 5.22 15.54 -9.21
C LEU A 159 4.47 15.42 -10.55
N ARG A 160 4.00 16.54 -11.12
CA ARG A 160 3.34 16.55 -12.43
C ARG A 160 4.27 16.03 -13.53
N SER A 161 5.52 16.50 -13.56
CA SER A 161 6.52 15.99 -14.52
C SER A 161 6.77 14.49 -14.37
N ALA A 162 6.85 13.98 -13.14
CA ALA A 162 6.96 12.54 -12.88
C ALA A 162 5.75 11.76 -13.40
N LEU A 163 4.53 12.25 -13.15
CA LEU A 163 3.30 11.61 -13.63
C LEU A 163 3.22 11.59 -15.17
N GLU A 164 3.65 12.64 -15.85
CA GLU A 164 3.71 12.69 -17.31
C GLU A 164 4.65 11.61 -17.88
N LEU A 165 5.79 11.36 -17.23
CA LEU A 165 6.70 10.27 -17.61
C LEU A 165 6.09 8.90 -17.32
N ILE A 166 5.47 8.71 -16.14
CA ILE A 166 4.78 7.45 -15.81
C ILE A 166 3.63 7.18 -16.78
N GLY A 167 2.89 8.22 -17.17
CA GLY A 167 1.79 8.12 -18.13
C GLY A 167 2.21 7.57 -19.49
N GLN A 168 3.44 7.89 -19.94
CA GLN A 168 4.01 7.38 -21.19
C GLN A 168 4.54 5.94 -21.07
N SER A 169 4.81 5.47 -19.84
CA SER A 169 5.26 4.10 -19.56
C SER A 169 4.13 3.07 -19.70
N PRO A 170 4.41 1.75 -19.70
CA PRO A 170 3.37 0.73 -19.73
C PRO A 170 2.65 0.50 -18.37
N ALA A 171 2.89 1.32 -17.34
CA ALA A 171 2.18 1.23 -16.06
C ALA A 171 0.65 1.16 -16.25
N ASP A 172 -0.05 0.28 -15.51
CA ASP A 172 -1.51 0.22 -15.50
C ASP A 172 -2.11 1.27 -14.53
N VAL A 173 -1.46 1.47 -13.37
CA VAL A 173 -1.98 2.29 -12.27
C VAL A 173 -0.92 3.26 -11.74
N MET A 174 -1.29 4.53 -11.61
CA MET A 174 -0.52 5.54 -10.86
C MET A 174 -1.10 5.67 -9.46
N VAL A 175 -0.28 5.47 -8.42
CA VAL A 175 -0.78 5.40 -7.03
C VAL A 175 -0.26 6.58 -6.24
N ILE A 176 -1.20 7.35 -5.68
CA ILE A 176 -0.98 8.40 -4.70
C ILE A 176 -0.59 7.73 -3.38
N VAL A 177 0.56 8.08 -2.80
CA VAL A 177 1.02 7.50 -1.52
C VAL A 177 1.26 8.59 -0.49
N ASP A 178 0.41 8.64 0.54
CA ASP A 178 0.60 9.51 1.71
C ASP A 178 1.55 8.84 2.71
N SER A 179 2.83 8.73 2.34
CA SER A 179 3.83 7.92 3.05
C SER A 179 4.04 8.30 4.52
N TYR A 180 3.81 9.56 4.88
CA TYR A 180 4.02 10.08 6.23
C TYR A 180 2.69 10.27 6.99
N GLY A 181 1.55 9.96 6.36
CA GLY A 181 0.22 10.23 6.93
C GLY A 181 0.01 11.71 7.23
N ALA A 182 0.54 12.57 6.36
CA ALA A 182 0.68 14.01 6.57
C ALA A 182 -0.42 14.81 5.86
N LEU A 183 -1.13 14.20 4.89
CA LEU A 183 -2.07 14.89 4.02
C LEU A 183 -3.47 14.97 4.63
N TYR A 184 -4.14 16.09 4.37
CA TYR A 184 -5.53 16.34 4.71
C TYR A 184 -6.44 16.11 3.49
N PRO A 185 -7.75 15.83 3.67
CA PRO A 185 -8.69 15.66 2.57
C PRO A 185 -8.68 16.82 1.57
N GLU A 186 -8.53 18.06 2.05
CA GLU A 186 -8.45 19.29 1.23
C GLU A 186 -7.22 19.30 0.32
N GLN A 187 -6.11 18.66 0.73
CA GLN A 187 -4.91 18.50 -0.09
C GLN A 187 -5.01 17.29 -1.02
N ILE A 188 -5.69 16.22 -0.59
CA ILE A 188 -5.94 15.04 -1.41
C ILE A 188 -6.76 15.38 -2.65
N ARG A 189 -7.73 16.32 -2.56
CA ARG A 189 -8.57 16.77 -3.69
C ARG A 189 -7.76 17.23 -4.91
N PRO A 190 -6.93 18.31 -4.83
CA PRO A 190 -6.15 18.76 -5.98
C PRO A 190 -5.10 17.74 -6.42
N ILE A 191 -4.55 16.93 -5.52
CA ILE A 191 -3.64 15.83 -5.87
C ILE A 191 -4.38 14.79 -6.74
N CYS A 192 -5.58 14.38 -6.35
CA CYS A 192 -6.40 13.47 -7.14
C CYS A 192 -6.71 14.06 -8.51
N ASP A 193 -7.04 15.34 -8.58
CA ASP A 193 -7.36 16.01 -9.84
C ASP A 193 -6.19 15.97 -10.82
N MET A 194 -4.98 16.24 -10.34
CA MET A 194 -3.75 16.12 -11.14
C MET A 194 -3.53 14.68 -11.62
N TYR A 195 -3.62 13.69 -10.73
CA TYR A 195 -3.44 12.28 -11.12
C TYR A 195 -4.49 11.83 -12.12
N MET A 196 -5.75 12.22 -11.92
CA MET A 196 -6.87 11.86 -12.79
C MET A 196 -6.78 12.52 -14.17
N GLU A 197 -6.32 13.78 -14.25
CA GLU A 197 -6.05 14.49 -15.51
C GLU A 197 -4.99 13.74 -16.33
N VAL A 198 -3.83 13.46 -15.73
CA VAL A 198 -2.74 12.74 -16.41
C VAL A 198 -3.17 11.31 -16.75
N ALA A 199 -3.90 10.63 -15.85
CA ALA A 199 -4.40 9.29 -16.10
C ALA A 199 -5.37 9.24 -17.28
N ALA A 200 -6.28 10.22 -17.38
CA ALA A 200 -7.21 10.32 -18.50
C ALA A 200 -6.49 10.54 -19.83
N LYS A 201 -5.44 11.38 -19.84
CA LYS A 201 -4.61 11.64 -21.02
C LYS A 201 -3.94 10.38 -21.58
N TYR A 202 -3.45 9.50 -20.70
CA TYR A 202 -2.70 8.29 -21.10
C TYR A 202 -3.45 6.98 -20.92
N GLY A 203 -4.75 7.02 -20.60
CA GLY A 203 -5.58 5.82 -20.40
C GLY A 203 -5.19 4.97 -19.18
N LYS A 204 -4.69 5.60 -18.12
CA LYS A 204 -4.25 4.93 -16.87
C LYS A 204 -5.37 4.86 -15.84
N GLN A 205 -5.18 4.02 -14.83
CA GLN A 205 -5.98 4.06 -13.60
C GLN A 205 -5.24 4.81 -12.50
N VAL A 206 -5.98 5.27 -11.49
CA VAL A 206 -5.41 5.91 -10.30
C VAL A 206 -5.75 5.10 -9.06
N GLY A 207 -4.77 4.98 -8.15
CA GLY A 207 -4.93 4.42 -6.82
C GLY A 207 -4.53 5.36 -5.69
N ILE A 208 -4.92 5.02 -4.46
CA ILE A 208 -4.56 5.73 -3.23
C ILE A 208 -4.10 4.74 -2.17
N HIS A 209 -2.99 5.07 -1.50
CA HIS A 209 -2.46 4.41 -0.31
C HIS A 209 -2.23 5.46 0.78
N ALA A 210 -3.07 5.46 1.81
CA ALA A 210 -3.06 6.46 2.86
C ALA A 210 -2.64 5.85 4.21
N HIS A 211 -1.69 6.51 4.88
CA HIS A 211 -1.27 6.17 6.25
C HIS A 211 -2.09 6.95 7.29
N ASN A 212 -2.20 6.37 8.49
CA ASN A 212 -3.17 6.79 9.50
C ASN A 212 -2.56 7.62 10.64
N ASN A 213 -1.38 8.23 10.44
CA ASN A 213 -0.65 9.00 11.45
C ASN A 213 -1.53 10.07 12.12
N GLN A 214 -2.31 10.80 11.32
CA GLN A 214 -3.26 11.81 11.79
C GLN A 214 -4.70 11.29 11.93
N GLN A 215 -4.92 9.97 11.91
CA GLN A 215 -6.24 9.33 11.86
C GLN A 215 -7.07 9.66 10.60
N LEU A 216 -6.41 10.07 9.51
CA LEU A 216 -7.05 10.53 8.27
C LEU A 216 -7.01 9.51 7.13
N ALA A 217 -6.49 8.30 7.33
CA ALA A 217 -6.33 7.35 6.23
C ALA A 217 -7.66 7.01 5.56
N PHE A 218 -8.68 6.69 6.36
CA PHE A 218 -10.01 6.39 5.84
C PHE A 218 -10.64 7.61 5.15
N ALA A 219 -10.54 8.80 5.76
CA ALA A 219 -11.06 10.05 5.20
C ALA A 219 -10.42 10.38 3.85
N ASN A 220 -9.09 10.28 3.76
CA ASN A 220 -8.33 10.52 2.53
C ASN A 220 -8.65 9.49 1.45
N THR A 221 -8.81 8.21 1.80
CA THR A 221 -9.20 7.16 0.85
C THR A 221 -10.59 7.40 0.28
N ILE A 222 -11.60 7.73 1.10
CA ILE A 222 -12.95 7.97 0.59
C ILE A 222 -13.06 9.28 -0.19
N GLU A 223 -12.31 10.32 0.19
CA GLU A 223 -12.20 11.57 -0.57
C GLU A 223 -11.60 11.30 -1.95
N ALA A 224 -10.50 10.56 -2.03
CA ALA A 224 -9.92 10.14 -3.31
C ALA A 224 -10.92 9.32 -4.15
N CYS A 225 -11.66 8.40 -3.53
CA CYS A 225 -12.73 7.66 -4.19
C CYS A 225 -13.83 8.59 -4.74
N ALA A 226 -14.22 9.64 -4.02
CA ALA A 226 -15.18 10.63 -4.52
C ALA A 226 -14.63 11.45 -5.71
N ARG A 227 -13.31 11.68 -5.76
CA ARG A 227 -12.62 12.35 -6.88
C ARG A 227 -12.36 11.46 -8.09
N GLY A 228 -12.79 10.20 -8.07
CA GLY A 228 -12.71 9.31 -9.23
C GLY A 228 -11.61 8.24 -9.16
N VAL A 229 -10.80 8.23 -8.10
CA VAL A 229 -9.79 7.17 -7.86
C VAL A 229 -10.48 5.82 -7.73
N ASN A 230 -9.90 4.77 -8.32
CA ASN A 230 -10.52 3.45 -8.41
C ASN A 230 -9.82 2.38 -7.57
N TYR A 231 -8.51 2.49 -7.35
CA TYR A 231 -7.76 1.49 -6.58
C TYR A 231 -7.56 2.00 -5.16
N LEU A 232 -8.20 1.34 -4.19
CA LEU A 232 -8.21 1.76 -2.80
C LEU A 232 -7.42 0.75 -1.97
N ASP A 233 -6.21 1.12 -1.55
CA ASP A 233 -5.44 0.30 -0.63
C ASP A 233 -6.03 0.36 0.78
N SER A 234 -6.04 -0.78 1.46
CA SER A 234 -6.42 -0.91 2.86
C SER A 234 -5.69 -2.08 3.50
N THR A 235 -5.72 -2.14 4.83
CA THR A 235 -5.27 -3.31 5.58
C THR A 235 -6.25 -3.63 6.70
N VAL A 236 -6.36 -4.91 7.05
CA VAL A 236 -7.24 -5.37 8.13
C VAL A 236 -6.74 -4.80 9.45
N ARG A 237 -7.65 -4.22 10.26
CA ARG A 237 -7.32 -3.46 11.49
C ARG A 237 -6.25 -2.38 11.27
N GLY A 238 -6.17 -1.83 10.05
CA GLY A 238 -5.20 -0.80 9.71
C GLY A 238 -3.74 -1.21 9.91
N MET A 239 -3.42 -2.50 9.96
CA MET A 239 -2.03 -2.96 10.20
C MET A 239 -1.06 -2.37 9.17
N GLY A 240 0.06 -1.82 9.62
CA GLY A 240 1.02 -1.15 8.76
C GLY A 240 2.07 -0.37 9.54
N ARG A 241 3.05 0.20 8.82
CA ARG A 241 4.09 1.04 9.43
C ARG A 241 3.47 2.29 10.05
N GLY A 242 4.07 2.76 11.15
CA GLY A 242 3.61 3.97 11.83
C GLY A 242 2.27 3.72 12.52
N ALA A 243 1.34 4.66 12.38
CA ALA A 243 -0.01 4.49 12.91
C ALA A 243 -0.91 3.58 12.06
N GLY A 244 -0.37 2.96 11.01
CA GLY A 244 -1.10 2.02 10.16
C GLY A 244 -1.68 2.65 8.89
N ASN A 245 -2.69 2.00 8.32
CA ASN A 245 -3.32 2.35 7.04
C ASN A 245 -4.84 2.52 7.15
N CYS A 246 -5.50 2.78 6.03
CA CYS A 246 -6.95 2.70 5.90
C CYS A 246 -7.44 1.29 6.26
N PHE A 247 -8.48 1.20 7.10
CA PHE A 247 -8.99 -0.06 7.65
C PHE A 247 -9.87 -0.76 6.61
N THR A 248 -9.54 -2.01 6.25
CA THR A 248 -10.30 -2.79 5.26
C THR A 248 -11.76 -2.96 5.67
N GLU A 249 -12.03 -3.27 6.94
CA GLU A 249 -13.39 -3.41 7.46
C GLU A 249 -14.20 -2.12 7.35
N ALA A 250 -13.58 -0.95 7.55
CA ALA A 250 -14.25 0.34 7.39
C ALA A 250 -14.59 0.59 5.91
N LEU A 251 -13.66 0.29 5.00
CA LEU A 251 -13.87 0.48 3.57
C LEU A 251 -14.94 -0.47 3.01
N LEU A 252 -14.94 -1.73 3.42
CA LEU A 252 -15.95 -2.72 3.03
C LEU A 252 -17.36 -2.32 3.52
N GLY A 253 -17.48 -1.81 4.75
CA GLY A 253 -18.76 -1.33 5.29
C GLY A 253 -19.24 -0.01 4.67
N PHE A 254 -18.29 0.82 4.20
CA PHE A 254 -18.59 2.10 3.55
C PHE A 254 -19.14 1.92 2.13
N LEU A 255 -18.44 1.13 1.30
CA LEU A 255 -18.74 0.96 -0.12
C LEU A 255 -20.09 0.28 -0.34
N LYS A 256 -20.91 0.82 -1.25
CA LYS A 256 -22.26 0.33 -1.53
C LYS A 256 -22.32 -0.83 -2.54
N ASN A 257 -21.18 -1.38 -2.92
CA ASN A 257 -21.12 -2.49 -3.87
C ASN A 257 -21.46 -3.81 -3.16
N PRO A 258 -22.56 -4.52 -3.51
CA PRO A 258 -22.94 -5.78 -2.88
C PRO A 258 -21.94 -6.92 -3.08
N LYS A 259 -20.95 -6.75 -3.98
CA LYS A 259 -19.80 -7.66 -4.10
C LYS A 259 -19.00 -7.73 -2.79
N TYR A 260 -18.85 -6.59 -2.10
CA TYR A 260 -18.03 -6.49 -0.91
C TYR A 260 -18.80 -6.97 0.32
N LYS A 261 -18.18 -7.85 1.11
CA LYS A 261 -18.77 -8.44 2.31
C LYS A 261 -17.81 -8.28 3.48
N MET A 262 -18.29 -7.70 4.57
CA MET A 262 -17.44 -7.38 5.72
C MET A 262 -17.26 -8.58 6.65
N GLU A 263 -18.24 -9.48 6.72
CA GLU A 263 -18.30 -10.60 7.66
C GLU A 263 -17.09 -11.54 7.61
N PRO A 264 -16.54 -11.91 6.44
CA PRO A 264 -15.33 -12.75 6.37
C PRO A 264 -14.11 -12.06 7.01
N VAL A 265 -13.97 -10.74 6.82
CA VAL A 265 -12.89 -9.96 7.45
C VAL A 265 -13.10 -9.86 8.96
N LEU A 266 -14.34 -9.64 9.44
CA LEU A 266 -14.62 -9.63 10.88
C LEU A 266 -14.29 -10.97 11.55
N LYS A 267 -14.56 -12.09 10.87
CA LYS A 267 -14.15 -13.41 11.34
C LYS A 267 -12.63 -13.53 11.42
N PHE A 268 -11.92 -13.12 10.36
CA PHE A 268 -10.46 -13.11 10.35
C PHE A 268 -9.87 -12.22 11.45
N ILE A 269 -10.49 -11.06 11.70
CA ILE A 269 -10.12 -10.17 12.81
C ILE A 269 -10.18 -10.92 14.15
N ARG A 270 -11.32 -11.55 14.43
CA ARG A 270 -11.53 -12.29 15.67
C ARG A 270 -10.52 -13.43 15.85
N GLU A 271 -10.27 -14.19 14.80
CA GLU A 271 -9.50 -15.44 14.85
C GLU A 271 -7.99 -15.24 14.73
N TYR A 272 -7.53 -14.19 14.05
CA TYR A 272 -6.12 -14.00 13.72
C TYR A 272 -5.57 -12.64 14.15
N MET A 273 -6.24 -11.54 13.81
CA MET A 273 -5.71 -10.20 14.12
C MET A 273 -5.77 -9.86 15.61
N ASN A 274 -6.83 -10.24 16.31
CA ASN A 274 -6.97 -9.99 17.74
C ASN A 274 -5.93 -10.78 18.57
N PRO A 275 -5.65 -12.06 18.27
CA PRO A 275 -4.51 -12.75 18.84
C PRO A 275 -3.17 -12.08 18.51
N LEU A 276 -2.92 -11.74 17.24
CA LEU A 276 -1.65 -11.10 16.83
C LEU A 276 -1.40 -9.77 17.54
N ALA A 277 -2.44 -8.97 17.76
CA ALA A 277 -2.35 -7.69 18.47
C ALA A 277 -1.96 -7.81 19.95
N LYS A 278 -1.94 -9.01 20.52
CA LYS A 278 -1.42 -9.26 21.87
C LYS A 278 0.10 -9.48 21.87
N GLU A 279 0.67 -9.81 20.72
CA GLU A 279 2.09 -10.13 20.55
C GLU A 279 2.85 -8.99 19.86
N VAL A 280 2.16 -8.23 19.00
CA VAL A 280 2.74 -7.18 18.17
C VAL A 280 1.89 -5.92 18.29
N THR A 281 2.52 -4.77 18.51
CA THR A 281 1.84 -3.48 18.62
C THR A 281 1.92 -2.70 17.31
N TRP A 282 0.78 -2.18 16.86
CA TRP A 282 0.68 -1.19 15.78
C TRP A 282 -0.54 -0.29 16.03
N GLY A 283 -0.63 0.80 15.26
CA GLY A 283 -1.75 1.73 15.34
C GLY A 283 -1.35 3.05 15.97
N TYR A 284 -2.37 3.83 16.31
CA TYR A 284 -2.19 5.20 16.81
C TYR A 284 -1.23 5.27 18.01
N ASP A 285 -0.36 6.27 17.96
CA ASP A 285 0.50 6.70 19.06
C ASP A 285 0.71 8.21 18.92
N THR A 286 0.89 8.92 20.04
CA THR A 286 1.16 10.36 20.04
C THR A 286 2.42 10.69 19.22
N ALA A 287 3.48 9.88 19.27
CA ALA A 287 4.68 10.11 18.46
C ALA A 287 4.40 9.99 16.95
N TYR A 288 3.51 9.08 16.55
CA TYR A 288 3.08 8.97 15.14
C TYR A 288 2.22 10.15 14.71
N LEU A 289 1.35 10.67 15.58
CA LEU A 289 0.61 11.90 15.33
C LEU A 289 1.58 13.06 15.09
N LEU A 290 2.58 13.24 15.97
CA LEU A 290 3.56 14.32 15.85
C LEU A 290 4.34 14.23 14.54
N THR A 291 4.87 13.05 14.18
CA THR A 291 5.55 12.90 12.89
C THR A 291 4.64 13.14 11.69
N GLY A 292 3.35 12.80 11.78
CA GLY A 292 2.36 13.15 10.75
C GLY A 292 2.13 14.67 10.63
N LEU A 293 1.90 15.36 11.76
CA LEU A 293 1.67 16.81 11.83
C LEU A 293 2.85 17.62 11.30
N TYR A 294 4.08 17.23 11.65
CA TYR A 294 5.30 17.89 11.20
C TYR A 294 5.83 17.35 9.85
N ASN A 295 5.10 16.43 9.21
CA ASN A 295 5.45 15.82 7.93
C ASN A 295 6.88 15.25 7.98
N VAL A 296 7.19 14.45 9.00
CA VAL A 296 8.50 13.81 9.22
C VAL A 296 8.35 12.31 8.99
N HIS A 297 9.41 11.67 8.48
CA HIS A 297 9.37 10.22 8.27
C HIS A 297 9.08 9.49 9.59
N PRO A 298 8.19 8.48 9.63
CA PRO A 298 7.77 7.81 10.87
C PRO A 298 8.87 7.04 11.61
N TYR A 299 10.11 7.01 11.11
CA TYR A 299 11.21 6.30 11.79
C TYR A 299 11.58 6.99 13.11
N ALA A 300 11.56 8.32 13.14
CA ALA A 300 11.80 9.07 14.37
C ALA A 300 10.82 8.66 15.48
N ALA A 301 9.53 8.50 15.14
CA ALA A 301 8.52 8.02 16.08
C ALA A 301 8.71 6.55 16.46
N ILE A 302 9.08 5.70 15.50
CA ILE A 302 9.37 4.28 15.78
C ILE A 302 10.52 4.17 16.80
N ASP A 303 11.60 4.93 16.62
CA ASP A 303 12.76 4.88 17.51
C ASP A 303 12.41 5.47 18.89
N PHE A 304 11.64 6.56 18.93
CA PHE A 304 11.11 7.15 20.16
C PHE A 304 10.28 6.15 20.98
N ILE A 305 9.32 5.47 20.34
CA ILE A 305 8.47 4.46 20.99
C ILE A 305 9.30 3.26 21.45
N LYS A 306 10.23 2.77 20.62
CA LYS A 306 11.11 1.65 20.99
C LYS A 306 12.02 1.97 22.17
N ALA A 307 12.42 3.24 22.31
CA ALA A 307 13.20 3.71 23.45
C ALA A 307 12.35 3.86 24.73
N GLY A 308 11.03 3.68 24.66
CA GLY A 308 10.11 3.88 25.80
C GLY A 308 10.05 5.33 26.26
N ARG A 309 10.30 6.28 25.34
CA ARG A 309 10.26 7.71 25.63
C ARG A 309 8.81 8.21 25.67
N GLU A 310 8.58 9.21 26.51
CA GLU A 310 7.28 9.88 26.70
C GLU A 310 7.43 11.42 26.76
N ASP A 311 8.64 11.94 26.59
CA ASP A 311 8.98 13.37 26.57
C ASP A 311 8.66 14.00 25.22
N TYR A 312 7.37 14.07 24.89
CA TYR A 312 6.86 14.55 23.61
C TYR A 312 7.28 15.98 23.29
N GLU A 313 7.42 16.85 24.29
CA GLU A 313 7.87 18.23 24.12
C GLU A 313 9.30 18.28 23.55
N GLN A 314 10.19 17.44 24.09
CA GLN A 314 11.56 17.32 23.59
C GLN A 314 11.57 16.65 22.21
N PHE A 315 10.73 15.62 22.01
CA PHE A 315 10.61 14.96 20.71
C PHE A 315 10.20 15.93 19.59
N ILE A 316 9.31 16.88 19.88
CA ILE A 316 8.93 17.94 18.92
C ILE A 316 10.16 18.77 18.53
N GLN A 317 10.97 19.20 19.50
CA GLN A 317 12.20 19.97 19.23
C GLN A 317 13.16 19.18 18.33
N GLU A 318 13.37 17.89 18.66
CA GLU A 318 14.24 16.98 17.91
C GLU A 318 13.79 16.82 16.45
N ILE A 319 12.50 16.59 16.19
CA ILE A 319 12.00 16.37 14.82
C ILE A 319 11.85 17.67 14.02
N MET A 320 11.71 18.81 14.69
CA MET A 320 11.71 20.13 14.05
C MET A 320 13.11 20.67 13.78
N GLY A 321 14.15 20.09 14.40
CA GLY A 321 15.52 20.59 14.30
C GLY A 321 15.71 21.93 14.99
N VAL A 322 14.97 22.16 16.09
CA VAL A 322 15.09 23.35 16.92
C VAL A 322 15.85 22.93 18.18
N ASP A 323 17.07 23.44 18.35
CA ASP A 323 17.86 23.32 19.59
C ASP A 323 17.47 24.39 20.61
#